data_AF-A0A527Z029-F1
#
_entry.id   AF-A0A527Z029-F1
#
_cell.length_a   1.000
_cell.length_b   1.000
_cell.length_c   1.000
_cell.angle_alpha   90.00
_cell.angle_beta   90.00
_cell.angle_gamma   90.00
#
_symmetry.space_group_name_H-M   'P 1'
#
loop_
_entity.id
_entity.type
_entity.pdbx_description
1 polymer ?
#
loop_
_entity_poly.entity_id
_entity_poly.type
_entity_poly.pdbx_seq_one_letter_code
_entity_poly.pdbx_strand_id
1 'polypeptide(L)'
;MTISRRDLLTYSSVGAVGMLLALPTAREAIAEAPLSGVQVPGVYRFKIGSFEITVISDGTISFPPEVLWPEVSKDERDTVLG
;
A
#
# COMPACT_ATOMS: atom_id res chain seq x y z
N MET A 1 -30.01 -42.19 0.90
CA MET A 1 -29.76 -41.44 2.15
C MET A 1 -29.47 -39.99 1.77
N THR A 2 -30.47 -39.10 1.85
CA THR A 2 -30.34 -37.71 1.40
C THR A 2 -29.97 -36.84 2.59
N ILE A 3 -28.73 -36.37 2.63
CA ILE A 3 -28.25 -35.47 3.69
C ILE A 3 -28.78 -34.06 3.42
N SER A 4 -29.48 -33.47 4.39
CA SER A 4 -30.00 -32.10 4.28
C SER A 4 -28.95 -31.07 4.69
N ARG A 5 -29.01 -29.86 4.11
CA ARG A 5 -28.15 -28.70 4.48
C ARG A 5 -28.22 -28.38 5.98
N ARG A 6 -29.37 -28.65 6.60
CA ARG A 6 -29.61 -28.41 8.02
C ARG A 6 -28.87 -29.43 8.91
N ASP A 7 -28.75 -30.67 8.43
CA ASP A 7 -27.96 -31.71 9.10
C ASP A 7 -26.47 -31.37 8.99
N LEU A 8 -26.02 -30.91 7.81
CA LEU A 8 -24.63 -30.47 7.59
C LEU A 8 -24.20 -29.38 8.58
N LEU A 9 -25.00 -28.32 8.75
CA LEU A 9 -24.70 -27.22 9.67
C LEU A 9 -24.76 -27.63 11.15
N THR A 10 -25.55 -28.64 11.48
CA THR A 10 -25.63 -29.15 12.85
C THR A 10 -24.40 -29.99 13.18
N TYR A 11 -23.94 -30.83 12.25
CA TYR A 11 -22.71 -31.61 12.39
C TYR A 11 -21.43 -30.76 12.39
N SER A 12 -21.41 -29.60 11.72
CA SER A 12 -20.22 -28.72 11.72
C SER A 12 -19.94 -28.06 13.08
N SER A 13 -20.94 -27.94 13.95
CA SER A 13 -20.78 -27.38 15.30
C SER A 13 -19.99 -28.27 16.26
N VAL A 14 -20.03 -29.60 16.06
CA VAL A 14 -19.28 -30.58 16.89
C VAL A 14 -17.80 -30.63 16.47
N GLY A 15 -17.49 -30.35 15.20
CA GLY A 15 -16.11 -30.23 14.70
C GLY A 15 -15.46 -28.87 14.96
N ALA A 16 -16.24 -27.83 15.25
CA ALA A 16 -15.75 -26.46 15.38
C ALA A 16 -14.85 -26.23 16.62
N VAL A 17 -15.08 -26.97 17.71
CA VAL A 17 -14.27 -26.84 18.94
C VAL A 17 -12.86 -27.40 18.75
N GLY A 18 -12.72 -28.52 18.04
CA GLY A 18 -11.42 -29.10 17.68
C GLY A 18 -10.69 -28.29 16.62
N MET A 19 -11.42 -27.66 15.70
CA MET A 19 -10.82 -26.78 14.70
C MET A 19 -10.31 -25.46 15.28
N LEU A 20 -10.91 -24.92 16.35
CA LEU A 20 -10.45 -23.66 16.94
C LEU A 20 -9.03 -23.76 17.53
N LEU A 21 -8.64 -24.96 17.99
CA LEU A 21 -7.28 -25.28 18.47
C LEU A 21 -6.29 -25.58 17.34
N ALA A 22 -6.79 -25.81 16.13
CA ALA A 22 -6.00 -26.09 14.92
C ALA A 22 -5.96 -24.89 13.97
N LEU A 23 -6.51 -23.72 14.34
CA LEU A 23 -6.18 -22.50 13.61
C LEU A 23 -4.67 -22.30 13.77
N PRO A 24 -3.90 -22.25 12.66
CA PRO A 24 -2.54 -21.78 12.75
C PRO A 24 -2.63 -20.40 13.39
N THR A 25 -2.04 -20.27 14.59
CA THR A 25 -1.78 -18.97 15.23
C THR A 25 -1.36 -18.03 14.13
N ALA A 26 -2.11 -16.95 13.93
CA ALA A 26 -1.94 -16.01 12.82
C ALA A 26 -0.44 -15.85 12.54
N ARG A 27 0.05 -16.46 11.45
CA ARG A 27 1.46 -16.32 11.08
C ARG A 27 1.63 -14.82 10.88
N GLU A 28 2.49 -14.21 11.68
CA GLU A 28 2.91 -12.84 11.45
C GLU A 28 3.30 -12.76 9.98
N ALA A 29 2.73 -11.80 9.26
CA ALA A 29 3.07 -11.60 7.87
C ALA A 29 4.53 -11.15 7.82
N ILE A 30 5.45 -12.12 7.74
CA ILE A 30 6.86 -11.85 7.54
C ILE A 30 6.94 -11.25 6.14
N ALA A 31 7.42 -10.00 6.06
CA ALA A 31 7.77 -9.36 4.81
C ALA A 31 9.03 -10.05 4.25
N GLU A 32 8.84 -11.27 3.72
CA GLU A 32 9.89 -12.14 3.18
C GLU A 32 10.29 -11.73 1.75
N ALA A 33 9.54 -10.80 1.13
CA ALA A 33 9.87 -10.30 -0.18
C ALA A 33 11.20 -9.50 -0.13
N PRO A 34 12.22 -9.87 -0.93
CA PRO A 34 13.46 -9.12 -0.98
C PRO A 34 13.20 -7.70 -1.46
N LEU A 35 13.96 -6.75 -0.89
CA LEU A 35 13.97 -5.36 -1.33
C LEU A 35 14.27 -5.29 -2.84
N SER A 36 13.46 -4.54 -3.59
CA SER A 36 13.49 -4.58 -5.05
C SER A 36 14.83 -4.09 -5.59
N GLY A 37 15.39 -3.01 -5.03
CA GLY A 37 16.66 -2.41 -5.47
C GLY A 37 16.66 -1.86 -6.91
N VAL A 38 15.60 -2.07 -7.69
CA VAL A 38 15.48 -1.64 -9.08
C VAL A 38 14.79 -0.27 -9.14
N GLN A 39 15.37 0.64 -9.90
CA GLN A 39 14.74 1.91 -10.26
C GLN A 39 14.04 1.77 -11.60
N VAL A 40 12.85 2.37 -11.68
CA VAL A 40 12.11 2.54 -12.94
C VAL A 40 11.63 3.99 -13.00
N PRO A 41 11.36 4.54 -14.20
CA PRO A 41 10.75 5.86 -14.31
C PRO A 41 9.49 5.96 -13.43
N GLY A 42 9.37 7.05 -12.68
CA GLY A 42 8.25 7.27 -11.76
C GLY A 42 8.40 6.57 -10.39
N VAL A 43 9.44 5.78 -10.15
CA VAL A 43 9.74 5.21 -8.83
C VAL A 43 11.14 5.61 -8.40
N TYR A 44 11.26 6.17 -7.19
CA TYR A 44 12.52 6.49 -6.57
C TYR A 44 12.70 5.73 -5.25
N ARG A 45 13.62 4.76 -5.25
CA ARG A 45 13.98 3.93 -4.08
C ARG A 45 15.26 4.38 -3.41
N PHE A 46 15.26 4.43 -2.08
CA PHE A 46 16.48 4.67 -1.30
C PHE A 46 16.36 4.07 0.10
N LYS A 47 17.47 3.98 0.82
CA LYS A 47 17.49 3.38 2.16
C LYS A 47 17.56 4.43 3.27
N ILE A 48 16.84 4.17 4.36
CA ILE A 48 17.00 4.86 5.65
C ILE A 48 17.19 3.78 6.72
N GLY A 49 18.42 3.63 7.21
CA GLY A 49 18.78 2.55 8.13
C GLY A 49 18.48 1.17 7.51
N SER A 50 17.59 0.41 8.15
CA SER A 50 17.16 -0.92 7.70
C SER A 50 15.96 -0.90 6.74
N PHE A 51 15.37 0.26 6.46
CA PHE A 51 14.18 0.38 5.62
C PHE A 51 14.52 0.79 4.19
N GLU A 52 13.79 0.23 3.22
CA GLU A 52 13.74 0.75 1.86
C GLU A 52 12.51 1.65 1.70
N ILE A 53 12.74 2.92 1.38
CA ILE A 53 11.71 3.89 1.04
C ILE A 53 11.48 3.81 -0.46
N THR A 54 10.22 3.69 -0.86
CA THR A 54 9.79 3.69 -2.26
C THR A 54 8.87 4.87 -2.48
N VAL A 55 9.37 5.90 -3.17
CA VAL A 55 8.55 7.03 -3.61
C VAL A 55 7.99 6.70 -4.98
N ILE A 56 6.66 6.73 -5.11
CA ILE A 56 5.96 6.52 -6.38
C ILE A 56 5.42 7.88 -6.81
N SER A 57 5.82 8.33 -7.99
CA SER A 57 5.30 9.54 -8.62
C SER A 57 3.88 9.27 -9.12
N ASP A 58 2.93 10.10 -8.70
CA ASP A 58 1.54 10.10 -9.20
C ASP A 58 1.39 10.93 -10.51
N GLY A 59 2.52 11.20 -11.17
CA GLY A 59 2.58 12.08 -12.33
C GLY A 59 2.79 13.54 -11.94
N THR A 60 2.57 14.43 -12.91
CA THR A 60 2.81 15.88 -12.77
C THR A 60 1.63 16.65 -13.35
N ILE A 61 1.26 17.75 -12.71
CA ILE A 61 0.33 18.73 -13.27
C ILE A 61 1.01 20.08 -13.41
N SER A 62 0.62 20.83 -14.44
CA SER A 62 1.10 22.19 -14.63
C SER A 62 0.38 23.11 -13.66
N PHE A 63 1.11 23.67 -12.70
CA PHE A 63 0.57 24.66 -11.78
C PHE A 63 0.91 26.06 -12.28
N PRO A 64 -0.08 26.90 -12.59
CA PRO A 64 0.15 28.29 -12.98
C PRO A 64 0.76 29.07 -11.80
N PRO A 65 1.93 29.73 -11.98
CA PRO A 65 2.59 30.50 -10.92
C PRO A 65 1.75 31.62 -10.33
N GLU A 66 0.84 32.18 -11.12
CA GLU A 66 -0.07 33.25 -10.70
C GLU A 66 -1.03 32.80 -9.60
N VAL A 67 -1.39 31.51 -9.60
CA VAL A 67 -2.29 30.92 -8.60
C VAL A 67 -1.52 30.56 -7.32
N LEU A 68 -0.28 30.10 -7.45
CA LEU A 68 0.54 29.70 -6.30
C LEU A 68 1.10 30.91 -5.55
N TRP A 69 1.50 31.96 -6.26
CA TRP A 69 2.17 33.15 -5.70
C TRP A 69 1.52 34.46 -6.15
N PRO A 70 0.24 34.71 -5.83
CA PRO A 70 -0.51 35.86 -6.35
C PRO A 70 0.10 37.22 -5.99
N GLU A 71 0.82 37.30 -4.86
CA GLU A 71 1.41 38.55 -4.34
C GLU A 71 2.66 39.02 -5.10
N VAL A 72 3.34 38.10 -5.81
CA VAL A 72 4.60 38.41 -6.50
C VAL A 72 4.32 39.03 -7.86
N SER A 73 5.03 40.09 -8.24
CA SER A 73 4.87 40.70 -9.56
C SER A 73 5.25 39.72 -10.68
N LYS A 74 4.66 39.88 -11.87
CA LYS A 74 4.97 38.99 -13.01
C LYS A 74 6.46 38.98 -13.33
N ASP A 75 7.11 40.14 -13.35
CA ASP A 75 8.53 40.27 -13.68
C ASP A 75 9.45 39.53 -12.70
N GLU A 76 9.07 39.54 -11.42
CA GLU A 76 9.80 38.81 -10.38
C GLU A 76 9.58 37.29 -10.49
N ARG A 77 8.34 36.84 -10.79
CA ARG A 77 8.06 35.41 -11.03
C ARG A 77 8.85 34.89 -12.23
N ASP A 78 8.87 35.64 -13.33
CA ASP A 78 9.57 35.26 -14.56
C ASP A 78 11.08 35.18 -14.33
N THR A 79 11.64 36.03 -13.46
CA THR A 79 13.07 35.98 -13.07
C THR A 79 13.41 34.71 -12.26
N VAL A 80 12.50 34.26 -11.40
CA VAL A 80 12.72 33.09 -10.53
C VAL A 80 12.46 31.77 -11.26
N LEU A 81 11.46 31.74 -12.14
CA LEU A 81 10.99 30.52 -12.78
C LEU A 81 11.70 30.19 -14.10
N GLY A 82 12.31 31.20 -14.75
CA GLY A 82 13.36 31.07 -15.79
C GLY A 82 13.16 29.95 -16.81
#